data_AF-A0A7C2L619-F1
#
_entry.id   AF-A0A7C2L619-F1
#
_cell.length_a   1.000
_cell.length_b   1.000
_cell.length_c   1.000
_cell.angle_alpha   90.00
_cell.angle_beta   90.00
_cell.angle_gamma   90.00
#
_symmetry.space_group_name_H-M   'P 1'
#
loop_
_entity.id
_entity.type
_entity.pdbx_description
1 polymer ?
#
loop_
_entity_poly.entity_id
_entity_poly.type
_entity_poly.pdbx_seq_one_letter_code
_entity_poly.pdbx_strand_id
1 'polypeptide(L)'
;MSEQSVGRPVGLIETIFEDFLARVEEKLADSRLDRNEIVRDLLYELYLAEAPNFQKLGDYTFPIAARAMIACFDPRNVMLEAEGSPDVDPQKYAERKPLIWFWQMFDGSPLGLNAHVGQRLRRILAPYIFARVGANFVCHRGLRWRCGYQISIGENVTIENDVTLDDRGALEIGDDVHIESGAHIAASATRATSLGRGVRIGARAIVLAGARIPEGTTIPPASIAGP
;
A
#
# COMPACT_ATOMS: atom_id res chain seq x y z
N MET A 1 20.19 -9.16 -31.46
CA MET A 1 18.84 -8.82 -30.94
C MET A 1 19.06 -8.12 -29.62
N SER A 2 19.04 -6.79 -29.66
CA SER A 2 19.18 -5.94 -28.47
C SER A 2 17.88 -6.03 -27.66
N GLU A 3 17.96 -6.52 -26.43
CA GLU A 3 16.91 -6.31 -25.43
C GLU A 3 16.72 -4.79 -25.28
N GLN A 4 15.59 -4.30 -25.77
CA GLN A 4 15.19 -2.93 -25.51
C GLN A 4 14.98 -2.80 -23.99
N SER A 5 15.81 -2.00 -23.33
CA SER A 5 15.63 -1.63 -21.93
C SER A 5 14.40 -0.70 -21.82
N VAL A 6 13.20 -1.29 -21.82
CA VAL A 6 11.97 -0.51 -21.74
C VAL A 6 11.87 0.13 -20.35
N GLY A 7 12.01 1.45 -20.29
CA GLY A 7 11.47 2.29 -19.20
C GLY A 7 12.30 2.48 -17.93
N ARG A 8 13.54 2.01 -17.83
CA ARG A 8 14.38 2.30 -16.65
C ARG A 8 15.05 3.68 -16.74
N PRO A 9 15.05 4.50 -15.66
CA PRO A 9 15.81 5.73 -15.58
C PRO A 9 17.31 5.49 -15.82
N VAL A 10 18.01 6.47 -16.39
CA VAL A 10 19.44 6.34 -16.75
C VAL A 10 20.30 7.30 -15.91
N GLY A 11 21.45 6.82 -15.44
CA GLY A 11 22.46 7.63 -14.75
C GLY A 11 21.98 8.19 -13.42
N LEU A 12 22.15 9.51 -13.22
CA LEU A 12 21.84 10.22 -11.97
C LEU A 12 20.41 9.97 -11.45
N ILE A 13 19.42 9.82 -12.34
CA ILE A 13 18.02 9.65 -11.92
C ILE A 13 17.80 8.31 -11.22
N GLU A 14 18.44 7.23 -11.69
CA GLU A 14 18.32 5.94 -11.01
C GLU A 14 18.95 6.01 -9.62
N THR A 15 20.12 6.65 -9.49
CA THR A 15 20.77 6.89 -8.20
C THR A 15 19.88 7.67 -7.24
N ILE A 16 19.21 8.74 -7.70
CA ILE A 16 18.27 9.50 -6.86
C ILE A 16 17.13 8.62 -6.34
N PHE A 17 16.58 7.74 -7.19
CA PHE A 17 15.51 6.83 -6.77
C PHE A 17 16.01 5.74 -5.82
N GLU A 18 17.18 5.17 -6.07
CA GLU A 18 17.81 4.19 -5.17
C GLU A 18 18.11 4.80 -3.81
N ASP A 19 18.72 6.00 -3.77
CA ASP A 19 19.02 6.71 -2.52
C ASP A 19 17.75 7.08 -1.75
N PHE A 20 16.71 7.51 -2.44
CA PHE A 20 15.41 7.78 -1.82
C PHE A 20 14.82 6.52 -1.16
N LEU A 21 14.78 5.41 -1.89
CA LEU A 21 14.24 4.13 -1.39
C LEU A 21 15.07 3.58 -0.24
N ALA A 22 16.41 3.61 -0.36
CA ALA A 22 17.32 3.16 0.68
C ALA A 22 17.15 3.96 1.98
N ARG A 23 16.98 5.28 1.87
CA ARG A 23 16.73 6.15 3.04
C ARG A 23 15.38 5.89 3.70
N VAL A 24 14.35 5.54 2.93
CA VAL A 24 13.06 5.09 3.51
C VAL A 24 13.25 3.77 4.25
N GLU A 25 13.90 2.79 3.63
CA GLU A 25 14.15 1.48 4.22
C GLU A 25 14.98 1.57 5.52
N GLU A 26 16.06 2.35 5.52
CA GLU A 26 16.89 2.62 6.70
C GLU A 26 16.07 3.20 7.86
N LYS A 27 15.24 4.21 7.60
CA LYS A 27 14.38 4.82 8.62
C LYS A 27 13.35 3.84 9.17
N LEU A 28 12.78 2.97 8.33
CA LEU A 28 11.79 1.98 8.77
C LEU A 28 12.41 0.80 9.53
N ALA A 29 13.68 0.49 9.28
CA ALA A 29 14.43 -0.54 9.98
C ALA A 29 14.86 -0.10 11.39
N ASP A 30 15.02 1.19 11.65
CA ASP A 30 15.40 1.70 12.98
C ASP A 30 14.18 1.77 13.92
N SER A 31 14.08 0.79 14.82
CA SER A 31 13.00 0.71 15.81
C SER A 31 12.95 1.85 16.82
N ARG A 32 13.96 2.71 16.89
CA ARG A 32 14.00 3.88 17.79
C ARG A 32 13.26 5.09 17.21
N LEU A 33 13.00 5.10 15.91
CA LEU A 33 12.34 6.21 15.23
C LEU A 33 10.81 6.06 15.31
N ASP A 34 10.12 7.18 15.52
CA ASP A 34 8.65 7.21 15.46
C ASP A 34 8.20 7.24 13.99
N ARG A 35 7.41 6.24 13.59
CA ARG A 35 6.83 6.16 12.24
C ARG A 35 5.98 7.37 11.89
N ASN A 36 5.31 7.99 12.87
CA ASN A 36 4.54 9.21 12.64
C ASN A 36 5.46 10.36 12.17
N GLU A 37 6.61 10.52 12.81
CA GLU A 37 7.57 11.56 12.46
C GLU A 37 8.26 11.28 11.13
N ILE A 38 8.64 10.02 10.87
CA ILE A 38 9.18 9.59 9.57
C ILE A 38 8.23 9.98 8.44
N VAL A 39 6.95 9.60 8.57
CA VAL A 39 5.94 9.85 7.53
C VAL A 39 5.64 11.34 7.39
N ARG A 40 5.51 12.05 8.51
CA ARG A 40 5.29 13.50 8.53
C ARG A 40 6.37 14.25 7.75
N ASP A 41 7.63 13.92 8.00
CA ASP A 41 8.76 14.59 7.37
C ASP A 41 8.90 14.20 5.90
N LEU A 42 8.74 12.91 5.56
CA LEU A 42 8.76 12.44 4.17
C LEU A 42 7.64 13.06 3.33
N LEU A 43 6.42 13.18 3.85
CA LEU A 43 5.31 13.82 3.14
C LEU A 43 5.55 15.31 2.96
N TYR A 44 6.15 15.99 3.94
CA TYR A 44 6.55 17.39 3.80
C TYR A 44 7.54 17.57 2.66
N GLU A 45 8.62 16.78 2.64
CA GLU A 45 9.64 16.81 1.58
C GLU A 45 9.02 16.47 0.21
N LEU A 46 8.16 15.44 0.15
CA LEU A 46 7.57 14.96 -1.10
C LEU A 46 6.61 15.97 -1.73
N TYR A 47 5.78 16.65 -0.93
CA TYR A 47 4.75 17.55 -1.44
C TYR A 47 5.19 19.01 -1.55
N LEU A 48 6.15 19.44 -0.72
CA LEU A 48 6.59 20.84 -0.69
C LEU A 48 7.99 21.04 -1.27
N ALA A 49 8.77 19.98 -1.51
CA ALA A 49 10.15 20.05 -1.98
C ALA A 49 11.06 20.93 -1.09
N GLU A 50 10.76 20.98 0.21
CA GLU A 50 11.46 21.76 1.23
C GLU A 50 11.82 20.88 2.43
N ALA A 51 12.84 21.30 3.19
CA ALA A 51 13.12 20.68 4.48
C ALA A 51 11.93 20.91 5.45
N PRO A 52 11.59 19.93 6.31
CA PRO A 52 10.45 20.06 7.21
C PRO A 52 10.52 21.29 8.11
N ASN A 53 9.51 22.16 8.01
CA ASN A 53 9.34 23.33 8.87
C ASN A 53 7.88 23.43 9.36
N PHE A 54 7.62 22.84 10.52
CA PHE A 54 6.30 22.84 11.16
C PHE A 54 6.01 24.11 11.98
N GLN A 55 6.97 25.04 12.13
CA GLN A 55 6.69 26.34 12.74
C GLN A 55 5.67 27.13 11.90
N LYS A 56 5.63 26.90 10.57
CA LYS A 56 4.63 27.46 9.64
C LYS A 56 3.18 27.12 10.03
N LEU A 57 2.94 26.06 10.81
CA LEU A 57 1.58 25.73 11.29
C LEU A 57 1.04 26.80 12.24
N GLY A 58 1.91 27.47 13.01
CA GLY A 58 1.55 28.56 13.92
C GLY A 58 1.53 29.95 13.27
N ASP A 59 2.02 30.08 12.03
CA ASP A 59 2.07 31.35 11.32
C ASP A 59 0.71 31.68 10.69
N TYR A 60 -0.01 32.64 11.29
CA TYR A 60 -1.33 33.07 10.79
C TYR A 60 -1.27 33.91 9.51
N THR A 61 -0.08 34.34 9.08
CA THR A 61 0.11 35.00 7.77
C THR A 61 0.18 33.98 6.63
N PHE A 62 0.50 32.72 6.94
CA PHE A 62 0.55 31.64 5.97
C PHE A 62 -0.88 31.16 5.62
N PRO A 63 -1.20 30.88 4.33
CA PRO A 63 -2.56 30.52 3.92
C PRO A 63 -3.13 29.33 4.69
N ILE A 64 -4.35 29.47 5.19
CA ILE A 64 -4.98 28.44 6.04
C ILE A 64 -5.10 27.08 5.35
N ALA A 65 -5.33 27.06 4.03
CA ALA A 65 -5.38 25.81 3.27
C ALA A 65 -4.03 25.08 3.25
N ALA A 66 -2.92 25.80 3.13
CA ALA A 66 -1.58 25.21 3.18
C ALA A 66 -1.24 24.72 4.60
N ARG A 67 -1.64 25.46 5.63
CA ARG A 67 -1.51 25.02 7.04
C ARG A 67 -2.30 23.75 7.31
N ALA A 68 -3.54 23.67 6.83
CA ALA A 68 -4.39 22.48 6.95
C ALA A 68 -3.77 21.26 6.24
N MET A 69 -3.23 21.45 5.03
CA MET A 69 -2.53 20.38 4.31
C MET A 69 -1.29 19.89 5.06
N ILE A 70 -0.43 20.81 5.54
CA ILE A 70 0.78 20.44 6.32
C ILE A 70 0.38 19.70 7.60
N ALA A 71 -0.71 20.11 8.26
CA ALA A 71 -1.20 19.41 9.45
C ALA A 71 -1.54 17.94 9.14
N CYS A 72 -2.10 17.65 7.96
CA CYS A 72 -2.41 16.29 7.50
C CYS A 72 -1.18 15.46 7.12
N PHE A 73 0.03 16.03 7.01
CA PHE A 73 1.24 15.21 6.82
C PHE A 73 1.54 14.36 8.05
N ASP A 74 1.17 14.83 9.25
CA ASP A 74 1.28 14.04 10.46
C ASP A 74 0.13 13.03 10.58
N PRO A 75 0.40 11.70 10.57
CA PRO A 75 -0.67 10.70 10.67
C PRO A 75 -1.53 10.83 11.93
N ARG A 76 -1.01 11.46 12.99
CA ARG A 76 -1.76 11.69 14.24
C ARG A 76 -2.92 12.68 14.07
N ASN A 77 -2.86 13.53 13.04
CA ASN A 77 -3.87 14.54 12.76
C ASN A 77 -4.92 14.08 11.72
N VAL A 78 -4.77 12.87 11.19
CA VAL A 78 -5.65 12.33 10.13
C VAL A 78 -6.53 11.24 10.73
N MET A 79 -7.79 11.17 10.31
CA MET A 79 -8.70 10.08 10.64
C MET A 79 -8.94 9.25 9.39
N LEU A 80 -8.59 7.96 9.43
CA LEU A 80 -8.88 6.99 8.38
C LEU A 80 -10.16 6.23 8.70
N GLU A 81 -10.90 5.82 7.67
CA GLU A 81 -12.22 5.16 7.81
C GLU A 81 -12.19 3.92 8.72
N ALA A 82 -11.08 3.18 8.69
CA ALA A 82 -10.90 1.99 9.52
C ALA A 82 -10.88 2.29 11.03
N GLU A 83 -10.58 3.51 11.47
CA GLU A 83 -10.53 3.85 12.91
C GLU A 83 -11.91 3.87 13.56
N GLY A 84 -12.97 4.16 12.80
CA GLY A 84 -14.35 4.16 13.30
C GLY A 84 -14.99 2.77 13.33
N SER A 85 -14.24 1.73 13.01
CA SER A 85 -14.75 0.40 12.73
C SER A 85 -14.75 -0.51 13.97
N PRO A 86 -15.88 -1.15 14.34
CA PRO A 86 -15.94 -2.00 15.53
C PRO A 86 -15.13 -3.29 15.42
N ASP A 87 -14.82 -3.71 14.20
CA ASP A 87 -14.05 -4.91 13.85
C ASP A 87 -12.54 -4.66 13.73
N VAL A 88 -12.08 -3.43 13.98
CA VAL A 88 -10.66 -3.05 13.94
C VAL A 88 -10.08 -3.01 15.35
N ASP A 89 -8.94 -3.67 15.55
CA ASP A 89 -8.15 -3.62 16.77
C ASP A 89 -7.40 -2.28 16.82
N PRO A 90 -7.72 -1.37 17.77
CA PRO A 90 -7.16 -0.03 17.78
C PRO A 90 -5.65 -0.01 17.96
N GLN A 91 -5.09 -0.95 18.73
CA GLN A 91 -3.66 -0.99 19.02
C GLN A 91 -2.89 -1.48 17.78
N LYS A 92 -3.32 -2.58 17.17
CA LYS A 92 -2.69 -3.10 15.94
C LYS A 92 -2.81 -2.12 14.79
N TYR A 93 -3.94 -1.40 14.71
CA TYR A 93 -4.14 -0.40 13.67
C TYR A 93 -3.26 0.83 13.88
N ALA A 94 -3.12 1.32 15.12
CA ALA A 94 -2.27 2.46 15.43
C ALA A 94 -0.80 2.25 15.01
N GLU A 95 -0.28 1.02 15.14
CA GLU A 95 1.08 0.66 14.69
C GLU A 95 1.29 0.76 13.17
N ARG A 96 0.21 0.61 12.39
CA ARG A 96 0.22 0.54 10.92
C ARG A 96 -0.24 1.82 10.25
N LYS A 97 -1.14 2.56 10.90
CA LYS A 97 -1.76 3.78 10.40
C LYS A 97 -0.76 4.75 9.76
N PRO A 98 0.44 5.03 10.34
CA PRO A 98 1.40 5.92 9.71
C PRO A 98 1.78 5.47 8.29
N LEU A 99 2.06 4.18 8.11
CA LEU A 99 2.52 3.64 6.83
C LEU A 99 1.37 3.43 5.85
N ILE A 100 0.17 3.13 6.34
CA ILE A 100 -1.06 3.14 5.52
C ILE A 100 -1.29 4.55 4.96
N TRP A 101 -1.18 5.58 5.81
CA TRP A 101 -1.32 6.98 5.39
C TRP A 101 -0.25 7.38 4.38
N PHE A 102 1.02 7.02 4.65
CA PHE A 102 2.11 7.30 3.73
C PHE A 102 1.89 6.66 2.36
N TRP A 103 1.46 5.40 2.33
CA TRP A 103 1.14 4.70 1.08
C TRP A 103 0.05 5.43 0.29
N GLN A 104 -1.06 5.80 0.94
CA GLN A 104 -2.19 6.48 0.29
C GLN A 104 -1.79 7.84 -0.28
N MET A 105 -1.06 8.65 0.49
CA MET A 105 -0.56 9.94 0.04
C MET A 105 0.48 9.78 -1.07
N PHE A 106 1.43 8.85 -0.92
CA PHE A 106 2.41 8.57 -1.96
C PHE A 106 1.74 8.19 -3.29
N ASP A 107 0.73 7.31 -3.28
CA ASP A 107 -0.03 6.93 -4.48
C ASP A 107 -0.76 8.12 -5.14
N GLY A 108 -1.09 9.16 -4.38
CA GLY A 108 -1.66 10.42 -4.88
C GLY A 108 -0.62 11.40 -5.45
N SER A 109 0.67 11.15 -5.27
CA SER A 109 1.76 12.04 -5.72
C SER A 109 2.24 11.74 -7.15
N PRO A 110 2.96 12.68 -7.81
CA PRO A 110 3.65 12.40 -9.07
C PRO A 110 4.61 11.21 -9.00
N LEU A 111 5.24 10.98 -7.83
CA LEU A 111 6.16 9.88 -7.62
C LEU A 111 5.42 8.53 -7.54
N GLY A 112 4.21 8.51 -6.97
CA GLY A 112 3.35 7.32 -6.94
C GLY A 112 2.74 6.92 -8.28
N LEU A 113 2.68 7.85 -9.24
CA LEU A 113 2.33 7.57 -10.63
C LEU A 113 3.47 6.89 -11.40
N ASN A 114 4.73 7.04 -10.96
CA ASN A 114 5.86 6.40 -11.57
C ASN A 114 5.96 4.93 -11.11
N ALA A 115 5.63 3.99 -12.02
CA ALA A 115 5.60 2.57 -11.71
C ALA A 115 6.96 2.02 -11.21
N HIS A 116 8.08 2.53 -11.74
CA HIS A 116 9.42 2.03 -11.43
C HIS A 116 9.80 2.23 -9.97
N VAL A 117 9.60 3.44 -9.44
CA VAL A 117 9.85 3.75 -8.01
C VAL A 117 8.68 3.33 -7.13
N GLY A 118 7.44 3.46 -7.62
CA GLY A 118 6.25 3.17 -6.84
C GLY A 118 6.11 1.70 -6.47
N GLN A 119 6.40 0.78 -7.40
CA GLN A 119 6.38 -0.66 -7.09
C GLN A 119 7.41 -1.02 -6.02
N ARG A 120 8.62 -0.43 -6.09
CA ARG A 120 9.70 -0.67 -5.11
C ARG A 120 9.34 -0.12 -3.74
N LEU A 121 8.80 1.11 -3.66
CA LEU A 121 8.38 1.67 -2.38
C LEU A 121 7.27 0.85 -1.73
N ARG A 122 6.24 0.46 -2.50
CA ARG A 122 5.15 -0.39 -2.00
C ARG A 122 5.68 -1.72 -1.46
N ARG A 123 6.69 -2.31 -2.12
CA ARG A 123 7.36 -3.52 -1.63
C ARG A 123 8.10 -3.30 -0.31
N ILE A 124 8.73 -2.14 -0.09
CA ILE A 124 9.36 -1.79 1.19
C ILE A 124 8.32 -1.63 2.30
N LEU A 125 7.18 -0.99 2.02
CA LEU A 125 6.14 -0.72 3.02
C LEU A 125 5.31 -1.96 3.40
N ALA A 126 5.04 -2.83 2.44
CA ALA A 126 4.08 -3.93 2.58
C ALA A 126 4.34 -4.86 3.79
N PRO A 127 5.58 -5.29 4.11
CA PRO A 127 5.87 -6.12 5.28
C PRO A 127 5.57 -5.46 6.64
N TYR A 128 5.52 -4.13 6.69
CA TYR A 128 5.18 -3.40 7.92
C TYR A 128 3.69 -3.15 8.07
N ILE A 129 2.90 -3.35 7.00
CA ILE A 129 1.45 -3.10 6.96
C ILE A 129 0.69 -4.43 7.03
N PHE A 130 1.01 -5.36 6.14
CA PHE A 130 0.32 -6.63 6.02
C PHE A 130 0.80 -7.65 7.07
N ALA A 131 0.00 -8.69 7.31
CA ALA A 131 0.35 -9.73 8.28
C ALA A 131 1.61 -10.51 7.85
N ARG A 132 1.71 -10.79 6.54
CA ARG A 132 2.85 -11.44 5.90
C ARG A 132 2.90 -11.03 4.44
N VAL A 133 4.12 -10.87 3.91
CA VAL A 133 4.38 -10.67 2.48
C VAL A 133 5.57 -11.51 2.08
N GLY A 134 5.40 -12.36 1.07
CA GLY A 134 6.48 -13.19 0.52
C GLY A 134 7.44 -12.41 -0.38
N ALA A 135 8.45 -13.12 -0.89
CA ALA A 135 9.41 -12.57 -1.84
C ALA A 135 8.72 -12.18 -3.16
N ASN A 136 9.34 -11.24 -3.89
CA ASN A 136 8.92 -10.82 -5.24
C ASN A 136 7.48 -10.29 -5.33
N PHE A 137 6.96 -9.72 -4.23
CA PHE A 137 5.70 -8.98 -4.24
C PHE A 137 5.80 -7.76 -5.17
N VAL A 138 4.83 -7.65 -6.09
CA VAL A 138 4.67 -6.51 -6.99
C VAL A 138 3.28 -5.92 -6.79
N CYS A 139 3.23 -4.64 -6.45
CA CYS A 139 1.98 -3.92 -6.27
C CYS A 139 1.95 -2.66 -7.11
N HIS A 140 0.94 -2.54 -7.96
CA HIS A 140 0.65 -1.32 -8.69
C HIS A 140 -0.10 -0.32 -7.80
N ARG A 141 -0.46 0.83 -8.36
CA ARG A 141 -1.08 1.94 -7.61
C ARG A 141 -2.53 1.64 -7.26
N GLY A 142 -3.02 2.29 -6.20
CA GLY A 142 -4.44 2.32 -5.88
C GLY A 142 -4.96 1.05 -5.21
N LEU A 143 -4.06 0.18 -4.70
CA LEU A 143 -4.45 -0.91 -3.81
C LEU A 143 -5.21 -0.33 -2.61
N ARG A 144 -6.41 -0.85 -2.36
CA ARG A 144 -7.23 -0.47 -1.21
C ARG A 144 -7.40 -1.67 -0.29
N TRP A 145 -7.29 -1.41 1.01
CA TRP A 145 -7.57 -2.35 2.09
C TRP A 145 -8.07 -1.57 3.30
N ARG A 146 -8.52 -2.26 4.34
CA ARG A 146 -9.03 -1.63 5.56
C ARG A 146 -7.98 -1.57 6.67
N CYS A 147 -7.48 -2.71 7.15
CA CYS A 147 -6.63 -2.76 8.34
C CYS A 147 -5.20 -3.26 8.10
N GLY A 148 -5.01 -4.10 7.08
CA GLY A 148 -3.73 -4.63 6.63
C GLY A 148 -3.32 -5.90 7.38
N TYR A 149 -3.47 -5.93 8.71
CA TYR A 149 -3.03 -7.06 9.54
C TYR A 149 -3.84 -8.36 9.39
N GLN A 150 -4.85 -8.38 8.52
CA GLN A 150 -5.60 -9.59 8.18
C GLN A 150 -5.22 -10.15 6.80
N ILE A 151 -4.31 -9.50 6.08
CA ILE A 151 -3.88 -9.89 4.74
C ILE A 151 -2.54 -10.63 4.84
N SER A 152 -2.51 -11.87 4.35
CA SER A 152 -1.30 -12.66 4.18
C SER A 152 -1.05 -12.93 2.70
N ILE A 153 0.13 -12.55 2.21
CA ILE A 153 0.52 -12.65 0.80
C ILE A 153 1.71 -13.60 0.67
N GLY A 154 1.60 -14.57 -0.23
CA GLY A 154 2.66 -15.50 -0.60
C GLY A 154 3.78 -14.88 -1.45
N GLU A 155 4.55 -15.74 -2.10
CA GLU A 155 5.66 -15.35 -2.97
C GLU A 155 5.21 -15.12 -4.42
N ASN A 156 5.93 -14.29 -5.17
CA ASN A 156 5.68 -14.02 -6.59
C ASN A 156 4.25 -13.54 -6.90
N VAL A 157 3.66 -12.76 -5.98
CA VAL A 157 2.31 -12.22 -6.14
C VAL A 157 2.36 -10.87 -6.86
N THR A 158 1.55 -10.74 -7.91
CA THR A 158 1.31 -9.47 -8.61
C THR A 158 -0.10 -8.97 -8.36
N ILE A 159 -0.21 -7.73 -7.91
CA ILE A 159 -1.48 -7.02 -7.73
C ILE A 159 -1.45 -5.78 -8.63
N GLU A 160 -2.38 -5.73 -9.58
CA GLU A 160 -2.50 -4.61 -10.51
C GLU A 160 -3.25 -3.41 -9.92
N ASN A 161 -3.57 -2.43 -10.77
CA ASN A 161 -4.10 -1.15 -10.35
C ASN A 161 -5.50 -1.28 -9.72
N ASP A 162 -5.77 -0.46 -8.72
CA ASP A 162 -7.11 -0.23 -8.18
C ASP A 162 -7.81 -1.49 -7.66
N VAL A 163 -7.06 -2.52 -7.30
CA VAL A 163 -7.57 -3.72 -6.62
C VAL A 163 -8.02 -3.36 -5.20
N THR A 164 -9.14 -3.94 -4.77
CA THR A 164 -9.60 -3.86 -3.37
C THR A 164 -9.44 -5.22 -2.69
N LEU A 165 -8.70 -5.25 -1.58
CA LEU A 165 -8.62 -6.36 -0.65
C LEU A 165 -9.40 -5.99 0.62
N ASP A 166 -10.69 -6.33 0.69
CA ASP A 166 -11.52 -6.03 1.86
C ASP A 166 -11.25 -7.06 2.97
N ASP A 167 -10.33 -6.69 3.86
CA ASP A 167 -9.77 -7.53 4.93
C ASP A 167 -10.52 -7.38 6.26
N ARG A 168 -11.85 -7.39 6.21
CA ARG A 168 -12.72 -7.56 7.39
C ARG A 168 -12.52 -8.89 8.11
N GLY A 169 -12.06 -9.89 7.36
CA GLY A 169 -11.65 -11.20 7.85
C GLY A 169 -10.28 -11.55 7.30
N ALA A 170 -9.75 -12.69 7.75
CA ALA A 170 -8.51 -13.23 7.21
C ALA A 170 -8.60 -13.41 5.68
N LEU A 171 -7.64 -12.83 4.97
CA LEU A 171 -7.47 -12.94 3.54
C LEU A 171 -6.10 -13.55 3.24
N GLU A 172 -6.13 -14.76 2.71
CA GLU A 172 -4.93 -15.55 2.43
C GLU A 172 -4.72 -15.63 0.90
N ILE A 173 -3.61 -15.08 0.43
CA ILE A 173 -3.20 -15.12 -0.98
C ILE A 173 -1.97 -16.03 -1.07
N GLY A 174 -2.10 -17.15 -1.78
CA GLY A 174 -1.02 -18.11 -2.00
C GLY A 174 0.10 -17.59 -2.90
N ASP A 175 1.03 -18.48 -3.25
CA ASP A 175 2.16 -18.15 -4.11
C ASP A 175 1.76 -18.07 -5.58
N ASP A 176 2.55 -17.37 -6.38
CA ASP A 176 2.40 -17.26 -7.84
C ASP A 176 1.01 -16.75 -8.27
N VAL A 177 0.35 -15.94 -7.44
CA VAL A 177 -0.98 -15.37 -7.73
C VAL A 177 -0.88 -14.07 -8.53
N HIS A 178 -1.81 -13.87 -9.46
CA HIS A 178 -1.96 -12.60 -10.19
C HIS A 178 -3.39 -12.09 -10.03
N ILE A 179 -3.53 -10.84 -9.63
CA ILE A 179 -4.82 -10.15 -9.45
C ILE A 179 -4.85 -8.94 -10.36
N GLU A 180 -5.69 -9.00 -11.39
CA GLU A 180 -5.80 -7.98 -12.41
C GLU A 180 -6.60 -6.74 -11.95
N SER A 181 -6.44 -5.67 -12.71
CA SER A 181 -6.88 -4.33 -12.34
C SER A 181 -8.37 -4.25 -11.96
N GLY A 182 -8.65 -3.55 -10.86
CA GLY A 182 -10.01 -3.28 -10.38
C GLY A 182 -10.74 -4.48 -9.77
N ALA A 183 -10.10 -5.63 -9.58
CA ALA A 183 -10.71 -6.76 -8.89
C ALA A 183 -11.02 -6.43 -7.42
N HIS A 184 -12.07 -7.05 -6.89
CA HIS A 184 -12.49 -6.92 -5.49
C HIS A 184 -12.48 -8.28 -4.83
N ILE A 185 -11.67 -8.46 -3.78
CA ILE A 185 -11.61 -9.70 -3.01
C ILE A 185 -12.02 -9.38 -1.58
N ALA A 186 -13.16 -9.93 -1.16
CA ALA A 186 -13.71 -9.70 0.17
C ALA A 186 -13.44 -10.89 1.07
N ALA A 187 -13.15 -10.60 2.34
CA ALA A 187 -13.26 -11.52 3.47
C ALA A 187 -14.27 -10.96 4.47
N SER A 188 -14.70 -11.76 5.45
CA SER A 188 -15.55 -11.27 6.55
C SER A 188 -15.07 -11.82 7.87
N ALA A 189 -15.40 -11.13 8.98
CA ALA A 189 -15.01 -11.53 10.33
C ALA A 189 -15.39 -12.99 10.67
N THR A 190 -16.42 -13.55 10.02
CA THR A 190 -16.88 -14.94 10.23
C THR A 190 -16.43 -15.91 9.14
N ARG A 191 -15.91 -15.42 8.00
CA ARG A 191 -15.51 -16.25 6.86
C ARG A 191 -14.24 -15.72 6.22
N ALA A 192 -13.15 -16.43 6.47
CA ALA A 192 -11.88 -16.21 5.78
C ALA A 192 -12.00 -16.53 4.28
N THR A 193 -11.31 -15.75 3.46
CA THR A 193 -11.21 -15.96 2.00
C THR A 193 -9.80 -16.41 1.67
N SER A 194 -9.65 -17.41 0.81
CA SER A 194 -8.34 -17.94 0.42
C SER A 194 -8.22 -18.10 -1.10
N LEU A 195 -7.08 -17.69 -1.64
CA LEU A 195 -6.68 -17.92 -3.03
C LEU A 195 -5.51 -18.90 -3.02
N GLY A 196 -5.69 -20.07 -3.63
CA GLY A 196 -4.64 -21.07 -3.77
C GLY A 196 -3.46 -20.60 -4.64
N ARG A 197 -2.39 -21.40 -4.65
CA ARG A 197 -1.23 -21.16 -5.51
C ARG A 197 -1.62 -21.03 -6.98
N GLY A 198 -0.99 -20.12 -7.71
CA GLY A 198 -1.15 -20.00 -9.16
C GLY A 198 -2.51 -19.46 -9.61
N VAL A 199 -3.34 -18.96 -8.68
CA VAL A 199 -4.63 -18.38 -9.02
C VAL A 199 -4.46 -17.13 -9.90
N ARG A 200 -5.37 -16.97 -10.86
CA ARG A 200 -5.50 -15.79 -11.73
C ARG A 200 -6.86 -15.17 -11.51
N ILE A 201 -6.92 -13.94 -10.98
CA ILE A 201 -8.16 -13.18 -10.83
C ILE A 201 -8.22 -12.14 -11.95
N GLY A 202 -9.17 -12.30 -12.87
CA GLY A 202 -9.35 -11.40 -14.01
C GLY A 202 -9.84 -10.02 -13.62
N ALA A 203 -9.62 -9.05 -14.51
CA ALA A 203 -9.90 -7.63 -14.24
C ALA A 203 -11.35 -7.41 -13.81
N ARG A 204 -11.55 -6.61 -12.77
CA ARG A 204 -12.88 -6.29 -12.19
C ARG A 204 -13.70 -7.51 -11.74
N ALA A 205 -13.08 -8.68 -11.56
CA ALA A 205 -13.76 -9.80 -10.93
C ALA A 205 -14.05 -9.52 -9.44
N ILE A 206 -15.11 -10.13 -8.93
CA ILE A 206 -15.51 -10.03 -7.52
C ILE A 206 -15.43 -11.41 -6.88
N VAL A 207 -14.62 -11.53 -5.82
CA VAL A 207 -14.54 -12.73 -4.98
C VAL A 207 -15.27 -12.41 -3.66
N LEU A 208 -16.36 -13.13 -3.40
CA LEU A 208 -17.20 -12.93 -2.22
C LEU A 208 -16.55 -13.51 -0.96
N ALA A 209 -16.88 -12.93 0.19
CA ALA A 209 -16.39 -13.36 1.49
C ALA A 209 -16.67 -14.85 1.77
N GLY A 210 -15.62 -15.58 2.18
CA GLY A 210 -15.67 -17.00 2.46
C GLY A 210 -15.28 -17.90 1.28
N ALA A 211 -14.98 -17.34 0.11
CA ALA A 211 -14.57 -18.13 -1.04
C ALA A 211 -13.22 -18.83 -0.79
N ARG A 212 -13.11 -20.07 -1.26
CA ARG A 212 -11.87 -20.86 -1.28
C ARG A 212 -11.54 -21.20 -2.73
N ILE A 213 -10.74 -20.37 -3.37
CA ILE A 213 -10.40 -20.53 -4.79
C ILE A 213 -9.27 -21.57 -4.90
N PRO A 214 -9.50 -22.73 -5.56
CA PRO A 214 -8.49 -23.79 -5.65
C PRO A 214 -7.24 -23.36 -6.43
N GLU A 215 -6.14 -24.07 -6.21
CA GLU A 215 -4.87 -23.85 -6.92
C GLU A 215 -5.04 -23.91 -8.44
N GLY A 216 -4.32 -23.04 -9.16
CA GLY A 216 -4.33 -22.95 -10.62
C GLY A 216 -5.65 -22.44 -11.23
N THR A 217 -6.64 -22.08 -10.41
CA THR A 217 -7.94 -21.60 -10.91
C THR A 217 -7.79 -20.23 -11.56
N THR A 218 -8.44 -20.05 -12.71
CA THR A 218 -8.61 -18.74 -13.35
C THR A 218 -10.05 -18.28 -13.21
N ILE A 219 -10.24 -17.11 -12.59
CA ILE A 219 -11.52 -16.41 -12.49
C ILE A 219 -11.57 -15.39 -13.64
N PRO A 220 -12.51 -15.52 -14.60
CA PRO A 220 -12.56 -14.62 -15.75
C PRO A 220 -12.80 -13.14 -15.36
N PRO A 221 -12.38 -12.17 -16.18
CA PRO A 221 -12.70 -10.77 -15.97
C PRO A 221 -14.20 -10.52 -15.82
N ALA A 222 -14.55 -9.54 -14.97
CA ALA A 222 -15.93 -9.14 -14.65
C ALA A 222 -16.86 -10.27 -14.17
N SER A 223 -16.30 -11.38 -13.67
CA SER A 223 -17.07 -12.48 -13.09
C SER A 223 -17.24 -12.32 -11.57
N ILE A 224 -18.15 -13.11 -11.00
CA ILE A 224 -18.37 -13.19 -9.55
C ILE A 224 -18.12 -14.63 -9.11
N ALA A 225 -17.21 -14.81 -8.16
CA ALA A 225 -16.91 -16.08 -7.52
C ALA A 225 -17.30 -16.03 -6.04
N GLY A 226 -18.05 -17.04 -5.59
CA GLY A 226 -18.51 -17.17 -4.21
C GLY A 226 -18.07 -18.49 -3.56
N PRO A 227 -18.38 -18.67 -2.25
CA PRO A 227 -18.17 -19.92 -1.53
C PRO A 227 -18.98 -21.09 -2.10
#